data_AF-A0A354W973-F1
#
_entry.id   AF-A0A354W973-F1
#
_cell.length_a   1.000
_cell.length_b   1.000
_cell.length_c   1.000
_cell.angle_alpha   90.00
_cell.angle_beta   90.00
_cell.angle_gamma   90.00
#
_symmetry.space_group_name_H-M   'P 1'
#
loop_
_entity.id
_entity.type
_entity.pdbx_description
1 polymer ?
#
loop_
_entity_poly.entity_id
_entity_poly.type
_entity_poly.pdbx_seq_one_letter_code
_entity_poly.pdbx_strand_id
1 'polypeptide(L)'
;MNTVSIIVLIVLAILTIVQVMRISEISSSIQGGKDNQVSEKDNDTQGKLLLLVGMGFVISVLVMYWAWGYHSLPAPSSEHGAEIDSLWNLSMLIINVVFFIVQPILFYFGYKYRGKKGTKAVYYEHNNKLELFWTMVPALALAVLIIWGLNVWSGLMMPENEEEPIVIELYAQQFNWTARYSGGDNQLGYATVHEIGGANIVGVDMEDIYSSDDIVTKSLHLPVGKPIKFEFRAQDVIHSAYFPHFRAQMNCVPGSKTYFQFTPTVTTAEIRQNKDVKNHVEEVNGIRAAKGEDLWEFDYVLLCNKICGAAHYNMQMEIIVETEEEYNAWLKEQKTVAETL
;
A
#
# COMPACT_ATOMS: atom_id res chain seq x y z
N MET A 1 4.14 -17.12 -28.80
CA MET A 1 5.52 -17.46 -29.21
C MET A 1 5.97 -18.65 -28.38
N ASN A 2 6.55 -19.69 -28.98
CA ASN A 2 7.08 -20.82 -28.21
C ASN A 2 8.44 -20.43 -27.56
N THR A 3 8.86 -21.18 -26.55
CA THR A 3 10.11 -20.92 -25.79
C THR A 3 11.33 -20.82 -26.70
N VAL A 4 11.37 -21.62 -27.77
CA VAL A 4 12.45 -21.62 -28.76
C VAL A 4 12.50 -20.29 -29.53
N SER A 5 11.37 -19.76 -29.98
CA SER A 5 11.29 -18.47 -30.67
C SER A 5 11.70 -17.30 -29.77
N ILE A 6 11.38 -17.34 -28.47
CA ILE A 6 11.81 -16.33 -27.50
C ILE A 6 13.34 -16.35 -27.33
N ILE A 7 13.92 -17.54 -27.16
CA ILE A 7 15.38 -17.71 -27.05
C ILE A 7 16.08 -17.19 -28.30
N VAL A 8 15.60 -17.56 -29.50
CA VAL A 8 16.17 -17.11 -30.77
C VAL A 8 16.10 -15.58 -30.90
N LEU A 9 14.97 -14.96 -30.52
CA LEU A 9 14.81 -13.50 -30.53
C LEU A 9 15.80 -12.80 -29.58
N ILE A 10 15.98 -13.33 -28.37
CA ILE A 10 16.94 -12.78 -27.39
C ILE A 10 18.37 -12.89 -27.94
N VAL A 11 18.75 -14.05 -28.49
CA VAL A 11 20.08 -14.26 -29.08
C VAL A 11 20.31 -13.30 -30.26
N LEU A 12 19.32 -13.13 -31.13
CA LEU A 12 19.41 -12.19 -32.24
C LEU A 12 19.54 -10.74 -31.75
N ALA A 13 18.76 -10.34 -30.74
CA ALA A 13 18.87 -9.00 -30.16
C ALA A 13 20.26 -8.75 -29.56
N ILE A 14 20.81 -9.71 -28.82
CA ILE A 14 22.18 -9.64 -28.28
C ILE A 14 23.19 -9.53 -29.42
N LEU A 15 23.09 -10.37 -30.45
CA LEU A 15 23.97 -10.33 -31.61
C LEU A 15 23.90 -8.99 -32.35
N THR A 16 22.70 -8.41 -32.50
CA THR A 16 22.51 -7.10 -33.10
C THR A 16 23.20 -6.01 -32.26
N ILE A 17 23.03 -6.03 -30.94
CA ILE A 17 23.70 -5.07 -30.05
C ILE A 17 25.23 -5.20 -30.16
N VAL A 18 25.75 -6.43 -30.11
CA VAL A 18 27.20 -6.69 -30.26
C VAL A 18 27.72 -6.22 -31.62
N GLN A 19 26.98 -6.48 -32.70
CA GLN A 19 27.34 -6.00 -34.04
C GLN A 19 27.36 -4.48 -34.12
N VAL A 20 26.34 -3.80 -33.58
CA VAL A 20 26.26 -2.33 -33.55
C VAL A 20 27.41 -1.74 -32.74
N MET A 21 27.70 -2.29 -31.56
CA MET A 21 28.86 -1.87 -30.74
C MET A 21 30.17 -2.05 -31.50
N ARG A 22 30.37 -3.21 -32.16
CA ARG A 22 31.58 -3.50 -32.93
C ARG A 22 31.75 -2.59 -34.14
N ILE A 23 30.65 -2.27 -34.84
CA ILE A 23 30.64 -1.28 -35.93
C ILE A 23 31.04 0.10 -35.38
N SER A 24 30.51 0.49 -34.21
CA SER A 24 30.84 1.75 -33.55
C SER A 24 32.32 1.82 -33.13
N GLU A 25 32.88 0.75 -32.58
CA GLU A 25 34.30 0.66 -32.21
C GLU A 25 35.22 0.76 -33.44
N ILE A 26 34.87 0.05 -34.52
CA ILE A 26 35.64 0.08 -35.77
C ILE A 26 35.55 1.47 -36.41
N SER A 27 34.36 2.08 -36.48
CA SER A 27 34.20 3.47 -36.94
C SER A 27 35.07 4.43 -36.13
N SER A 28 35.01 4.35 -34.80
CA SER A 28 35.75 5.21 -33.89
C SER A 28 37.27 5.06 -34.07
N SER A 29 37.76 3.82 -34.21
CA SER A 29 39.19 3.55 -34.47
C SER A 29 39.65 4.06 -35.83
N ILE A 30 38.84 3.94 -36.89
CA ILE A 30 39.12 4.49 -38.22
C ILE A 30 39.14 6.03 -38.20
N GLN A 31 38.26 6.64 -37.42
CA GLN A 31 38.16 8.10 -37.30
C GLN A 31 39.14 8.73 -36.30
N GLY A 32 39.99 7.93 -35.66
CA GLY A 32 40.97 8.41 -34.68
C GLY A 32 40.33 9.05 -33.44
N GLY A 33 39.17 8.54 -33.01
CA GLY A 33 38.44 9.05 -31.84
C GLY A 33 37.72 10.38 -32.03
N LYS A 34 37.62 10.90 -33.27
CA LYS A 34 36.82 12.11 -33.58
C LYS A 34 35.32 11.92 -33.33
N ASP A 35 34.84 10.68 -33.37
CA ASP A 35 33.46 10.31 -33.00
C ASP A 35 33.11 10.67 -31.53
N ASN A 36 34.10 10.85 -30.65
CA ASN A 36 33.90 11.29 -29.26
C ASN A 36 33.84 12.82 -29.10
N GLN A 37 34.03 13.59 -30.18
CA GLN A 37 33.92 15.05 -30.13
C GLN A 37 32.45 15.46 -30.28
N VAL A 38 31.82 15.84 -29.18
CA VAL A 38 30.44 16.34 -29.17
C VAL A 38 30.36 17.62 -30.01
N SER A 39 29.64 17.56 -31.13
CA SER A 39 29.48 18.73 -32.00
C SER A 39 28.49 19.74 -31.39
N GLU A 40 28.51 20.98 -31.88
CA GLU A 40 27.49 21.98 -31.50
C GLU A 40 26.08 21.52 -31.86
N LYS A 41 25.94 20.83 -32.99
CA LYS A 41 24.67 20.26 -33.42
C LYS A 41 24.20 19.18 -32.44
N ASP A 42 25.11 18.35 -31.93
CA ASP A 42 24.77 17.32 -30.94
C ASP A 42 24.31 17.95 -29.63
N ASN A 43 25.07 18.92 -29.10
CA ASN A 43 24.67 19.65 -27.88
C ASN A 43 23.32 20.36 -28.05
N ASP A 44 23.08 21.01 -29.19
CA ASP A 44 21.81 21.68 -29.46
C ASP A 44 20.64 20.70 -29.58
N THR A 45 20.86 19.59 -30.28
CA THR A 45 19.86 18.53 -30.47
C THR A 45 19.53 17.86 -29.14
N GLN A 46 20.54 17.41 -28.39
CA GLN A 46 20.35 16.76 -27.09
C GLN A 46 19.72 17.69 -26.06
N GLY A 47 20.10 18.98 -26.04
CA GLY A 47 19.45 19.96 -25.17
C GLY A 47 17.97 20.16 -25.51
N LYS A 48 17.61 20.20 -26.81
CA LYS A 48 16.20 20.28 -27.23
C LYS A 48 15.43 19.01 -26.90
N LEU A 49 16.03 17.83 -27.13
CA LEU A 49 15.43 16.54 -26.80
C LEU A 49 15.21 16.39 -25.29
N LEU A 50 16.17 16.79 -24.46
CA LEU A 50 16.03 16.79 -23.00
C LEU A 50 14.83 17.63 -22.55
N LEU A 51 14.66 18.82 -23.13
CA LEU A 51 13.49 19.66 -22.82
C LEU A 51 12.19 19.01 -23.28
N LEU A 52 12.14 18.52 -24.52
CA LEU A 52 10.93 17.90 -25.08
C LEU A 52 10.52 16.66 -24.31
N VAL A 53 11.45 15.73 -24.08
CA VAL A 53 11.21 14.49 -23.34
C VAL A 53 10.94 14.78 -21.88
N GLY A 54 11.68 15.69 -21.25
CA GLY A 54 11.48 16.08 -19.86
C GLY A 54 10.12 16.72 -19.61
N MET A 55 9.69 17.66 -20.48
CA MET A 55 8.35 18.24 -20.40
C MET A 55 7.28 17.19 -20.74
N GLY A 56 7.53 16.31 -21.71
CA GLY A 56 6.67 15.17 -22.02
C GLY A 56 6.49 14.25 -20.80
N PHE A 57 7.55 14.00 -20.03
CA PHE A 57 7.49 13.24 -18.78
C PHE A 57 6.61 13.95 -17.74
N VAL A 58 6.79 15.25 -17.50
CA VAL A 58 5.95 16.02 -16.55
C VAL A 58 4.47 15.98 -16.96
N ILE A 59 4.18 16.17 -18.26
CA ILE A 59 2.81 16.05 -18.80
C ILE A 59 2.29 14.63 -18.61
N SER A 60 3.12 13.60 -18.85
CA SER A 60 2.71 12.21 -18.67
C SER A 60 2.29 11.91 -17.24
N VAL A 61 2.94 12.51 -16.24
CA VAL A 61 2.54 12.35 -14.83
C VAL A 61 1.15 12.96 -14.59
N LEU A 62 0.84 14.14 -15.13
CA LEU A 62 -0.51 14.73 -15.05
C LEU A 62 -1.56 13.86 -15.74
N VAL A 63 -1.23 13.31 -16.92
CA VAL A 63 -2.10 12.38 -17.64
C VAL A 63 -2.33 11.11 -16.82
N MET A 64 -1.31 10.57 -16.14
CA MET A 64 -1.46 9.38 -15.30
C MET A 64 -2.35 9.66 -14.08
N TYR A 65 -2.20 10.80 -13.41
CA TYR A 65 -3.11 11.20 -12.32
C TYR A 65 -4.56 11.27 -12.80
N TRP A 66 -4.79 11.86 -13.96
CA TRP A 66 -6.14 11.98 -14.53
C TRP A 66 -6.70 10.63 -14.99
N ALA A 67 -5.89 9.83 -15.69
CA ALA A 67 -6.32 8.57 -16.29
C ALA A 67 -6.51 7.46 -15.25
N TRP A 68 -5.72 7.44 -14.19
CA TRP A 68 -5.72 6.36 -13.18
C TRP A 68 -6.22 6.80 -11.81
N GLY A 69 -6.46 8.09 -11.58
CA GLY A 69 -6.87 8.61 -10.27
C GLY A 69 -8.15 7.96 -9.74
N TYR A 70 -9.08 7.59 -10.62
CA TYR A 70 -10.34 6.95 -10.24
C TYR A 70 -10.17 5.52 -9.68
N HIS A 71 -9.01 4.88 -9.87
CA HIS A 71 -8.70 3.57 -9.27
C HIS A 71 -8.20 3.67 -7.83
N SER A 72 -8.08 4.88 -7.28
CA SER A 72 -7.72 5.05 -5.87
C SER A 72 -8.83 4.47 -4.99
N LEU A 73 -8.46 4.02 -3.78
CA LEU A 73 -9.46 3.59 -2.81
C LEU A 73 -10.43 4.74 -2.51
N PRO A 74 -11.71 4.43 -2.23
CA PRO A 74 -12.66 5.44 -1.78
C PRO A 74 -12.21 6.02 -0.42
N ALA A 75 -12.98 7.02 0.04
CA ALA A 75 -12.85 7.55 1.38
C ALA A 75 -12.79 6.41 2.43
N PRO A 76 -11.98 6.56 3.49
CA PRO A 76 -11.75 5.49 4.44
C PRO A 76 -13.01 5.18 5.24
N SER A 77 -13.24 3.90 5.51
CA SER A 77 -14.39 3.40 6.30
C SER A 77 -14.05 3.27 7.79
N SER A 78 -13.09 4.04 8.29
CA SER A 78 -12.73 4.13 9.71
C SER A 78 -12.45 5.58 10.12
N GLU A 79 -12.65 5.89 11.40
CA GLU A 79 -12.28 7.19 11.97
C GLU A 79 -10.77 7.46 11.80
N HIS A 80 -9.98 6.43 12.08
CA HIS A 80 -8.52 6.43 12.04
C HIS A 80 -7.99 6.68 10.63
N GLY A 81 -8.66 6.12 9.62
CA GLY A 81 -8.25 6.28 8.23
C GLY A 81 -8.41 7.71 7.70
N ALA A 82 -9.35 8.50 8.24
CA ALA A 82 -9.55 9.88 7.81
C ALA A 82 -8.35 10.78 8.17
N GLU A 83 -7.73 10.56 9.33
CA GLU A 83 -6.52 11.27 9.73
C GLU A 83 -5.31 10.87 8.87
N ILE A 84 -5.19 9.57 8.57
CA ILE A 84 -4.14 9.05 7.68
C ILE A 84 -4.27 9.64 6.27
N ASP A 85 -5.48 9.65 5.70
CA ASP A 85 -5.72 10.22 4.38
C ASP A 85 -5.48 11.74 4.38
N SER A 86 -5.73 12.45 5.48
CA SER A 86 -5.39 13.87 5.62
C SER A 86 -3.89 14.12 5.58
N LEU A 87 -3.10 13.33 6.32
CA LEU A 87 -1.63 13.35 6.28
C LEU A 87 -1.09 13.05 4.89
N TRP A 88 -1.64 12.01 4.26
CA TRP A 88 -1.30 11.62 2.89
C TRP A 88 -1.56 12.77 1.91
N ASN A 89 -2.76 13.36 1.96
CA ASN A 89 -3.16 14.44 1.04
C ASN A 89 -2.27 15.68 1.18
N LEU A 90 -1.94 16.10 2.40
CA LEU A 90 -1.03 17.23 2.60
C LEU A 90 0.39 16.91 2.12
N SER A 91 0.88 15.71 2.43
CA SER A 91 2.22 15.26 2.02
C SER A 91 2.32 15.21 0.50
N MET A 92 1.34 14.61 -0.17
CA MET A 92 1.25 14.54 -1.63
C MET A 92 1.11 15.92 -2.25
N LEU A 93 0.36 16.85 -1.64
CA LEU A 93 0.28 18.23 -2.11
C LEU A 93 1.66 18.90 -2.12
N ILE A 94 2.40 18.81 -1.00
CA ILE A 94 3.75 19.41 -0.89
C ILE A 94 4.69 18.79 -1.92
N ILE A 95 4.72 17.46 -2.02
CA ILE A 95 5.57 16.73 -2.98
C ILE A 95 5.22 17.14 -4.41
N ASN A 96 3.94 17.16 -4.78
CA ASN A 96 3.51 17.51 -6.13
C ASN A 96 3.83 18.97 -6.47
N VAL A 97 3.61 19.93 -5.55
CA VAL A 97 3.98 21.34 -5.78
C VAL A 97 5.47 21.47 -6.06
N VAL A 98 6.32 20.85 -5.23
CA VAL A 98 7.78 20.89 -5.44
C VAL A 98 8.16 20.19 -6.75
N PHE A 99 7.60 19.01 -7.03
CA PHE A 99 7.87 18.26 -8.25
C PHE A 99 7.52 19.05 -9.52
N PHE A 100 6.31 19.59 -9.60
CA PHE A 100 5.81 20.32 -10.77
C PHE A 100 6.44 21.71 -10.96
N ILE A 101 7.12 22.25 -9.94
CA ILE A 101 7.92 23.48 -10.08
C ILE A 101 9.36 23.13 -10.45
N VAL A 102 10.01 22.25 -9.68
CA VAL A 102 11.44 21.99 -9.80
C VAL A 102 11.76 21.22 -11.07
N GLN A 103 10.97 20.21 -11.46
CA GLN A 103 11.28 19.40 -12.64
C GLN A 103 11.28 20.20 -13.95
N PRO A 104 10.24 20.99 -14.27
CA PRO A 104 10.28 21.86 -15.45
C PRO A 104 11.44 22.85 -15.44
N ILE A 105 11.79 23.41 -14.28
CA ILE A 105 12.93 24.32 -14.13
C ILE A 105 14.24 23.57 -14.46
N LEU A 106 14.44 22.36 -13.94
CA LEU A 106 15.64 21.57 -14.22
C LEU A 106 15.77 21.20 -15.70
N PHE A 107 14.68 20.76 -16.35
CA PHE A 107 14.70 20.48 -17.80
C PHE A 107 14.96 21.74 -18.62
N TYR A 108 14.35 22.87 -18.24
CA TYR A 108 14.63 24.15 -18.86
C TYR A 108 16.09 24.58 -18.68
N PHE A 109 16.68 24.37 -17.50
CA PHE A 109 18.08 24.68 -17.24
C PHE A 109 19.01 23.81 -18.09
N GLY A 110 18.73 22.51 -18.19
CA GLY A 110 19.48 21.60 -19.08
C GLY A 110 19.46 22.07 -20.54
N TYR A 111 18.33 22.58 -21.02
CA TYR A 111 18.24 23.19 -22.35
C TYR A 111 18.92 24.55 -22.44
N LYS A 112 18.66 25.48 -21.52
CA LYS A 112 19.15 26.87 -21.55
C LYS A 112 20.67 26.92 -21.49
N TYR A 113 21.25 26.11 -20.61
CA TYR A 113 22.68 26.06 -20.32
C TYR A 113 23.40 24.90 -21.02
N ARG A 114 22.78 24.28 -22.04
CA ARG A 114 23.44 23.32 -22.94
C ARG A 114 24.71 23.92 -23.55
N GLY A 115 25.69 23.06 -23.85
CA GLY A 115 26.96 23.48 -24.44
C GLY A 115 26.80 24.28 -25.73
N LYS A 116 27.30 25.52 -25.74
CA LYS A 116 27.32 26.41 -26.91
C LYS A 116 28.69 27.03 -27.06
N LYS A 117 29.26 27.00 -28.26
CA LYS A 117 30.58 27.59 -28.51
C LYS A 117 30.56 29.09 -28.23
N GLY A 118 31.64 29.58 -27.63
CA GLY A 118 31.77 30.99 -27.21
C GLY A 118 31.02 31.34 -25.92
N THR A 119 30.19 30.45 -25.38
CA THR A 119 29.57 30.64 -24.06
C THR A 119 30.54 30.17 -22.98
N LYS A 120 30.93 31.05 -22.06
CA LYS A 120 31.69 30.68 -20.87
C LYS A 120 30.72 30.47 -19.71
N ALA A 121 30.88 29.37 -18.98
CA ALA A 121 30.13 29.17 -17.74
C ALA A 121 30.46 30.29 -16.76
N VAL A 122 29.43 30.83 -16.10
CA VAL A 122 29.64 31.76 -14.99
C VAL A 122 30.17 30.93 -13.82
N TYR A 123 31.34 31.30 -13.33
CA TYR A 123 31.89 30.70 -12.11
C TYR A 123 31.19 31.34 -10.91
N TYR A 124 30.42 30.52 -10.19
CA TYR A 124 29.68 30.92 -9.00
C TYR A 124 29.73 29.75 -8.02
N GLU A 125 30.49 29.89 -6.94
CA GLU A 125 30.87 28.75 -6.10
C GLU A 125 29.97 28.56 -4.87
N HIS A 126 29.38 29.64 -4.34
CA HIS A 126 28.49 29.57 -3.17
C HIS A 126 27.56 30.78 -3.07
N ASN A 127 26.47 30.60 -2.32
CA ASN A 127 25.60 31.67 -1.87
C ASN A 127 25.00 31.30 -0.52
N ASN A 128 25.64 31.74 0.56
CA ASN A 128 25.19 31.41 1.92
C ASN A 128 23.72 31.75 2.19
N LYS A 129 23.15 32.80 1.55
CA LYS A 129 21.73 33.15 1.73
C LYS A 129 20.82 32.14 1.04
N LEU A 130 21.16 31.72 -0.17
CA LEU A 130 20.39 30.74 -0.93
C LEU A 130 20.53 29.34 -0.31
N GLU A 131 21.75 29.01 0.14
CA GLU A 131 22.06 27.78 0.87
C GLU A 131 21.27 27.66 2.17
N LEU A 132 21.23 28.76 2.94
CA LEU A 132 20.39 28.82 4.13
C LEU A 132 18.91 28.65 3.78
N PHE A 133 18.43 29.30 2.73
CA PHE A 133 17.03 29.20 2.29
C PHE A 133 16.62 27.77 1.94
N TRP A 134 17.36 27.09 1.05
CA TRP A 134 17.00 25.73 0.63
C TRP A 134 17.30 24.67 1.70
N THR A 135 18.01 25.01 2.77
CA THR A 135 18.24 24.11 3.91
C THR A 135 17.12 24.28 4.92
N MET A 136 16.79 25.52 5.27
CA MET A 136 15.79 25.83 6.29
C MET A 136 14.37 25.52 5.83
N VAL A 137 14.01 25.82 4.57
CA VAL A 137 12.64 25.60 4.09
C VAL A 137 12.25 24.11 4.12
N PRO A 138 13.04 23.17 3.56
CA PRO A 138 12.74 21.75 3.69
C PRO A 138 12.82 21.24 5.13
N ALA A 139 13.79 21.70 5.92
CA ALA A 139 13.91 21.30 7.33
C ALA A 139 12.66 21.67 8.15
N LEU A 140 12.14 22.90 7.97
CA LEU A 140 10.92 23.34 8.65
C LEU A 140 9.68 22.60 8.14
N ALA A 141 9.56 22.40 6.82
CA ALA A 141 8.44 21.64 6.25
C ALA A 141 8.41 20.20 6.78
N LEU A 142 9.55 19.52 6.81
CA LEU A 142 9.67 18.17 7.38
C LEU A 142 9.43 18.16 8.88
N ALA A 143 9.93 19.13 9.63
CA ALA A 143 9.69 19.22 11.07
C ALA A 143 8.19 19.30 11.39
N VAL A 144 7.44 20.14 10.68
CA VAL A 144 5.97 20.25 10.83
C VAL A 144 5.27 18.93 10.50
N LEU A 145 5.62 18.30 9.38
CA LEU A 145 5.03 17.02 8.97
C LEU A 145 5.35 15.90 9.96
N ILE A 146 6.58 15.83 10.48
CA ILE A 146 6.99 14.82 11.46
C ILE A 146 6.26 15.02 12.78
N ILE A 147 6.16 16.25 13.29
CA ILE A 147 5.45 16.54 14.54
C ILE A 147 3.97 16.16 14.41
N TRP A 148 3.33 16.56 13.31
CA TRP A 148 1.94 16.20 13.06
C TRP A 148 1.77 14.69 12.89
N GLY A 149 2.63 14.03 12.12
CA GLY A 149 2.61 12.59 11.91
C GLY A 149 2.84 11.79 13.19
N LEU A 150 3.71 12.24 14.09
CA LEU A 150 3.92 11.61 15.40
C LEU A 150 2.69 11.75 16.31
N ASN A 151 2.02 12.90 16.29
CA ASN A 151 0.78 13.09 17.06
C ASN A 151 -0.34 12.17 16.56
N VAL A 152 -0.54 12.11 15.24
CA VAL A 152 -1.51 11.19 14.63
C VAL A 152 -1.13 9.75 14.96
N TRP A 153 0.13 9.34 14.75
CA TRP A 153 0.58 7.98 15.08
C TRP A 153 0.35 7.62 16.56
N SER A 154 0.62 8.56 17.48
CA SER A 154 0.39 8.34 18.91
C SER A 154 -1.09 8.17 19.23
N GLY A 155 -1.97 9.00 18.66
CA GLY A 155 -3.41 8.89 18.84
C GLY A 155 -3.97 7.58 18.28
N LEU A 156 -3.46 7.13 17.14
CA LEU A 156 -3.87 5.87 16.51
C LEU A 156 -3.40 4.61 17.25
N MET A 157 -2.21 4.65 17.87
CA MET A 157 -1.65 3.50 18.60
C MET A 157 -2.13 3.41 20.05
N MET A 158 -2.59 4.53 20.60
CA MET A 158 -3.11 4.64 21.96
C MET A 158 -4.42 5.44 21.97
N PRO A 159 -5.48 4.97 21.28
CA PRO A 159 -6.73 5.69 21.21
C PRO A 159 -7.41 5.74 22.58
N GLU A 160 -7.93 6.92 22.92
CA GLU A 160 -8.86 7.09 24.03
C GLU A 160 -10.27 6.75 23.52
N ASN A 161 -10.91 5.76 24.12
CA ASN A 161 -12.27 5.37 23.74
C ASN A 161 -13.28 5.83 24.78
N GLU A 162 -14.40 6.37 24.31
CA GLU A 162 -15.56 6.65 25.17
C GLU A 162 -16.26 5.36 25.60
N GLU A 163 -16.25 4.35 24.73
CA GLU A 163 -16.81 3.02 24.97
C GLU A 163 -15.70 1.96 25.07
N GLU A 164 -15.94 0.91 25.84
CA GLU A 164 -15.00 -0.21 25.94
C GLU A 164 -14.90 -0.91 24.58
N PRO A 165 -13.68 -1.13 24.04
CA PRO A 165 -13.53 -1.75 22.73
C PRO A 165 -13.85 -3.24 22.77
N ILE A 166 -14.50 -3.74 21.72
CA ILE A 166 -14.69 -5.18 21.51
C ILE A 166 -13.34 -5.80 21.19
N VAL A 167 -12.97 -6.86 21.91
CA VAL A 167 -11.67 -7.53 21.73
C VAL A 167 -11.81 -8.69 20.75
N ILE A 168 -11.05 -8.63 19.66
CA ILE A 168 -11.03 -9.68 18.64
C ILE A 168 -9.60 -10.07 18.35
N GLU A 169 -9.29 -11.36 18.40
CA GLU A 169 -8.03 -11.87 17.89
C GLU A 169 -8.14 -12.23 16.40
N LEU A 170 -7.14 -11.82 15.63
CA LEU A 170 -6.88 -12.33 14.29
C LEU A 170 -5.64 -13.23 14.32
N TYR A 171 -5.89 -14.52 14.17
CA TYR A 171 -4.89 -15.57 14.18
C TYR A 171 -4.44 -15.90 12.75
N ALA A 172 -3.16 -15.67 12.47
CA ALA A 172 -2.56 -15.86 11.15
C ALA A 172 -1.81 -17.19 11.03
N GLN A 173 -1.97 -17.88 9.90
CA GLN A 173 -1.20 -19.07 9.53
C GLN A 173 -1.00 -19.14 8.01
N GLN A 174 -0.06 -19.92 7.52
CA GLN A 174 0.09 -20.23 6.09
C GLN A 174 -1.02 -21.19 5.63
N PHE A 175 -1.97 -20.80 4.77
CA PHE A 175 -2.33 -19.46 4.31
C PHE A 175 -3.80 -19.23 4.64
N ASN A 176 -4.08 -18.77 5.85
CA ASN A 176 -5.43 -18.54 6.33
C ASN A 176 -5.46 -17.56 7.51
N TRP A 177 -6.60 -16.92 7.68
CA TRP A 177 -6.94 -16.14 8.88
C TRP A 177 -8.02 -16.89 9.66
N THR A 178 -8.01 -16.73 10.98
CA THR A 178 -9.10 -17.16 11.86
C THR A 178 -9.39 -16.02 12.83
N ALA A 179 -10.66 -15.67 12.99
CA ALA A 179 -11.09 -14.68 13.98
C ALA A 179 -11.49 -15.40 15.26
N ARG A 180 -11.12 -14.83 16.41
CA ARG A 180 -11.56 -15.27 17.74
C ARG A 180 -12.08 -14.06 18.49
N TYR A 181 -13.36 -14.06 18.81
CA TYR A 181 -14.03 -12.98 19.54
C TYR A 181 -13.97 -13.27 21.03
N SER A 182 -13.74 -12.24 21.83
CA SER A 182 -14.01 -12.30 23.26
C SER A 182 -15.51 -12.53 23.47
N GLY A 183 -15.83 -13.29 24.51
CA GLY A 183 -17.22 -13.56 24.87
C GLY A 183 -17.84 -12.42 25.67
N GLY A 184 -18.75 -12.77 26.58
CA GLY A 184 -19.51 -11.80 27.37
C GLY A 184 -18.66 -11.06 28.41
N ASP A 185 -17.48 -11.58 28.73
CA ASP A 185 -16.53 -10.97 29.68
C ASP A 185 -15.56 -9.96 29.03
N ASN A 186 -15.63 -9.83 27.69
CA ASN A 186 -14.76 -9.01 26.85
C ASN A 186 -13.25 -9.28 27.03
N GLN A 187 -12.87 -10.49 27.44
CA GLN A 187 -11.49 -10.94 27.57
C GLN A 187 -11.24 -12.18 26.72
N LEU A 188 -10.07 -12.27 26.10
CA LEU A 188 -9.67 -13.46 25.36
C LEU A 188 -8.97 -14.43 26.30
N GLY A 189 -9.40 -15.69 26.31
CA GLY A 189 -8.72 -16.78 26.99
C GLY A 189 -7.24 -16.91 26.58
N TYR A 190 -6.41 -17.42 27.48
CA TYR A 190 -5.03 -17.77 27.13
C TYR A 190 -5.01 -18.76 25.96
N ALA A 191 -4.04 -18.56 25.07
CA ALA A 191 -3.91 -19.41 23.89
C ALA A 191 -2.44 -19.53 23.47
N THR A 192 -2.02 -20.75 23.17
CA THR A 192 -0.65 -21.11 22.78
C THR A 192 -0.65 -22.12 21.64
N VAL A 193 0.37 -22.08 20.79
CA VAL A 193 0.50 -23.01 19.66
C VAL A 193 0.61 -24.48 20.08
N HIS A 194 0.90 -24.73 21.36
CA HIS A 194 1.02 -26.08 21.93
C HIS A 194 -0.33 -26.75 22.18
N GLU A 195 -1.40 -25.97 22.38
CA GLU A 195 -2.76 -26.50 22.55
C GLU A 195 -3.48 -26.75 21.21
N ILE A 196 -2.81 -26.51 20.09
CA ILE A 196 -3.38 -26.75 18.76
C ILE A 196 -3.52 -28.26 18.53
N GLY A 197 -4.75 -28.71 18.30
CA GLY A 197 -5.04 -30.11 18.02
C GLY A 197 -6.53 -30.35 17.81
N GLY A 198 -6.87 -31.30 16.93
CA GLY A 198 -8.27 -31.66 16.66
C GLY A 198 -9.09 -30.45 16.17
N ALA A 199 -10.14 -30.10 16.92
CA ALA A 199 -10.99 -28.93 16.66
C ALA A 199 -10.37 -27.60 17.11
N ASN A 200 -9.36 -27.62 17.98
CA ASN A 200 -8.70 -26.42 18.51
C ASN A 200 -7.67 -25.88 17.52
N ILE A 201 -8.13 -25.03 16.60
CA ILE A 201 -7.31 -24.50 15.50
C ILE A 201 -6.54 -23.21 15.83
N VAL A 202 -6.84 -22.56 16.97
CA VAL A 202 -6.16 -21.33 17.42
C VAL A 202 -5.39 -21.51 18.73
N GLY A 203 -5.45 -22.73 19.29
CA GLY A 203 -4.71 -23.15 20.47
C GLY A 203 -5.22 -22.53 21.76
N VAL A 204 -6.55 -22.41 21.94
CA VAL A 204 -7.15 -21.94 23.20
C VAL A 204 -6.85 -22.94 24.33
N ASP A 205 -6.45 -22.43 25.49
CA ASP A 205 -6.28 -23.23 26.69
C ASP A 205 -7.61 -23.32 27.46
N MET A 206 -8.22 -24.50 27.49
CA MET A 206 -9.52 -24.74 28.14
C MET A 206 -9.46 -24.71 29.67
N GLU A 207 -8.26 -24.71 30.28
CA GLU A 207 -8.12 -24.55 31.73
C GLU A 207 -8.19 -23.08 32.17
N ASP A 208 -8.05 -22.12 31.24
CA ASP A 208 -8.21 -20.69 31.51
C ASP A 208 -9.71 -20.33 31.66
N ILE A 209 -9.99 -19.54 32.70
CA ILE A 209 -11.34 -19.12 33.07
C ILE A 209 -12.02 -18.24 32.00
N TYR A 210 -11.23 -17.55 31.17
CA TYR A 210 -11.72 -16.64 30.12
C TYR A 210 -11.85 -17.33 28.75
N SER A 211 -11.57 -18.64 28.66
CA SER A 211 -11.59 -19.36 27.37
C SER A 211 -12.96 -19.91 26.97
N SER A 212 -13.87 -20.07 27.92
CA SER A 212 -15.09 -20.86 27.70
C SER A 212 -16.12 -20.17 26.79
N ASP A 213 -16.18 -18.84 26.83
CA ASP A 213 -17.11 -18.01 26.07
C ASP A 213 -16.49 -17.36 24.82
N ASP A 214 -15.18 -17.58 24.57
CA ASP A 214 -14.54 -17.22 23.30
C ASP A 214 -15.30 -17.85 22.11
N ILE A 215 -15.35 -17.14 20.98
CA ILE A 215 -16.04 -17.61 19.75
C ILE A 215 -15.06 -17.61 18.59
N VAL A 216 -14.89 -18.75 17.91
CA VAL A 216 -13.93 -18.90 16.79
C VAL A 216 -14.67 -19.00 15.45
N THR A 217 -14.36 -18.08 14.52
CA THR A 217 -15.02 -17.99 13.21
C THR A 217 -14.02 -17.86 12.05
N LYS A 218 -14.53 -18.01 10.82
CA LYS A 218 -13.76 -17.84 9.57
C LYS A 218 -14.08 -16.56 8.80
N SER A 219 -15.12 -15.83 9.20
CA SER A 219 -15.48 -14.50 8.70
C SER A 219 -15.34 -13.46 9.82
N LEU A 220 -14.96 -12.23 9.46
CA LEU A 220 -14.83 -11.14 10.42
C LEU A 220 -16.04 -10.20 10.32
N HIS A 221 -16.96 -10.30 11.26
CA HIS A 221 -18.08 -9.39 11.44
C HIS A 221 -17.73 -8.29 12.45
N LEU A 222 -18.09 -7.06 12.15
CA LEU A 222 -17.80 -5.86 12.97
C LEU A 222 -19.05 -4.96 13.07
N PRO A 223 -19.41 -4.47 14.26
CA PRO A 223 -20.44 -3.46 14.40
C PRO A 223 -19.93 -2.06 14.01
N VAL A 224 -20.67 -1.36 13.15
CA VAL A 224 -20.37 0.03 12.79
C VAL A 224 -20.45 0.95 14.01
N GLY A 225 -19.53 1.91 14.11
CA GLY A 225 -19.49 2.92 15.16
C GLY A 225 -18.97 2.45 16.52
N LYS A 226 -18.55 1.18 16.65
CA LYS A 226 -17.97 0.63 17.88
C LYS A 226 -16.45 0.49 17.78
N PRO A 227 -15.68 0.87 18.82
CA PRO A 227 -14.24 0.69 18.79
C PRO A 227 -13.89 -0.80 18.86
N ILE A 228 -13.00 -1.27 17.98
CA ILE A 228 -12.58 -2.67 17.92
C ILE A 228 -11.09 -2.77 18.19
N LYS A 229 -10.71 -3.49 19.25
CA LYS A 229 -9.32 -3.79 19.58
C LYS A 229 -8.95 -5.16 19.02
N PHE A 230 -8.13 -5.13 17.98
CA PHE A 230 -7.57 -6.35 17.41
C PHE A 230 -6.32 -6.77 18.17
N GLU A 231 -6.28 -8.02 18.62
CA GLU A 231 -5.05 -8.71 19.00
C GLU A 231 -4.60 -9.60 17.83
N PHE A 232 -3.30 -9.62 17.54
CA PHE A 232 -2.76 -10.43 16.46
C PHE A 232 -1.75 -11.44 17.00
N ARG A 233 -1.91 -12.68 16.56
CA ARG A 233 -0.94 -13.76 16.73
C ARG A 233 -0.66 -14.42 15.38
N ALA A 234 0.50 -15.03 15.27
CA ALA A 234 0.85 -15.86 14.13
C ALA A 234 1.33 -17.23 14.60
N GLN A 235 0.89 -18.27 13.90
CA GLN A 235 1.26 -19.66 14.20
C GLN A 235 2.69 -19.98 13.77
N ASP A 236 3.09 -19.51 12.60
CA ASP A 236 4.25 -20.03 11.86
C ASP A 236 5.29 -18.96 11.52
N VAL A 237 5.00 -18.10 10.54
CA VAL A 237 5.88 -17.05 10.05
C VAL A 237 5.26 -15.68 10.29
N ILE A 238 5.99 -14.62 9.97
CA ILE A 238 5.46 -13.26 10.06
C ILE A 238 4.41 -13.06 8.96
N HIS A 239 3.24 -12.59 9.35
CA HIS A 239 2.19 -12.08 8.47
C HIS A 239 1.97 -10.58 8.74
N SER A 240 1.08 -9.93 7.99
CA SER A 240 0.65 -8.58 8.33
C SER A 240 -0.81 -8.42 7.96
N ALA A 241 -1.64 -8.20 8.97
CA ALA A 241 -3.06 -7.93 8.81
C ALA A 241 -3.21 -6.53 8.23
N TYR A 242 -3.66 -6.45 6.97
CA TYR A 242 -3.90 -5.19 6.27
C TYR A 242 -5.39 -5.05 5.93
N PHE A 243 -5.96 -3.92 6.34
CA PHE A 243 -7.35 -3.54 6.18
C PHE A 243 -7.42 -2.33 5.23
N PRO A 244 -7.45 -2.53 3.89
CA PRO A 244 -7.20 -1.45 2.94
C PRO A 244 -8.20 -0.30 3.07
N HIS A 245 -9.49 -0.62 3.15
CA HIS A 245 -10.57 0.36 3.25
C HIS A 245 -10.60 1.09 4.59
N PHE A 246 -9.94 0.56 5.62
CA PHE A 246 -9.84 1.15 6.95
C PHE A 246 -8.49 1.82 7.21
N ARG A 247 -7.56 1.78 6.23
CA ARG A 247 -6.18 2.30 6.31
C ARG A 247 -5.37 1.76 7.50
N ALA A 248 -5.74 0.57 7.98
CA ALA A 248 -5.14 -0.04 9.15
C ALA A 248 -4.21 -1.19 8.76
N GLN A 249 -3.07 -1.29 9.43
CA GLN A 249 -2.13 -2.40 9.23
C GLN A 249 -1.36 -2.72 10.52
N MET A 250 -1.22 -4.00 10.83
CA MET A 250 -0.35 -4.47 11.91
C MET A 250 0.33 -5.80 11.56
N ASN A 251 1.57 -6.00 12.00
CA ASN A 251 2.29 -7.26 11.75
C ASN A 251 1.85 -8.33 12.75
N CYS A 252 1.57 -9.55 12.27
CA CYS A 252 1.34 -10.70 13.13
C CYS A 252 2.67 -11.45 13.28
N VAL A 253 3.21 -11.51 14.51
CA VAL A 253 4.57 -11.99 14.76
C VAL A 253 4.52 -13.26 15.60
N PRO A 254 5.11 -14.40 15.15
CA PRO A 254 5.16 -15.61 15.95
C PRO A 254 5.83 -15.37 17.31
N GLY A 255 5.19 -15.82 18.38
CA GLY A 255 5.70 -15.68 19.75
C GLY A 255 5.50 -14.31 20.41
N SER A 256 4.85 -13.34 19.74
CA SER A 256 4.49 -12.05 20.33
C SER A 256 3.06 -11.67 19.98
N LYS A 257 2.35 -11.05 20.94
CA LYS A 257 1.08 -10.40 20.67
C LYS A 257 1.33 -8.96 20.24
N THR A 258 0.76 -8.58 19.11
CA THR A 258 0.66 -7.16 18.71
C THR A 258 -0.80 -6.77 18.72
N TYR A 259 -1.09 -5.47 18.80
CA TYR A 259 -2.46 -4.99 18.79
C TYR A 259 -2.60 -3.74 17.95
N PHE A 260 -3.81 -3.52 17.44
CA PHE A 260 -4.21 -2.31 16.75
C PHE A 260 -5.69 -2.08 17.01
N GLN A 261 -6.13 -0.83 16.93
CA GLN A 261 -7.52 -0.51 17.16
C GLN A 261 -8.03 0.43 16.08
N PHE A 262 -9.27 0.24 15.65
CA PHE A 262 -9.99 1.24 14.87
C PHE A 262 -11.50 1.12 15.10
N THR A 263 -12.22 2.20 14.77
CA THR A 263 -13.68 2.25 14.75
C THR A 263 -14.15 2.26 13.29
N PRO A 264 -14.89 1.26 12.81
CA PRO A 264 -15.47 1.27 11.48
C PRO A 264 -16.63 2.28 11.42
N THR A 265 -16.72 3.05 10.33
CA THR A 265 -17.69 4.16 10.20
C THR A 265 -18.74 3.96 9.12
N VAL A 266 -18.57 2.96 8.26
CA VAL A 266 -19.47 2.69 7.12
C VAL A 266 -19.74 1.20 7.01
N THR A 267 -21.01 0.80 7.04
CA THR A 267 -21.43 -0.60 6.88
C THR A 267 -21.09 -1.13 5.48
N THR A 268 -21.01 -2.45 5.34
CA THR A 268 -20.85 -3.13 4.04
C THR A 268 -22.02 -2.81 3.11
N ALA A 269 -23.24 -2.71 3.64
CA ALA A 269 -24.41 -2.32 2.85
C ALA A 269 -24.32 -0.89 2.31
N GLU A 270 -23.85 0.07 3.13
CA GLU A 270 -23.71 1.47 2.74
C GLU A 270 -22.57 1.69 1.73
N ILE A 271 -21.40 1.08 1.95
CA ILE A 271 -20.26 1.26 1.05
C ILE A 271 -20.52 0.67 -0.34
N ARG A 272 -21.32 -0.40 -0.44
CA ARG A 272 -21.81 -0.94 -1.72
C ARG A 272 -22.66 0.07 -2.50
N GLN A 273 -23.21 1.09 -1.85
CA GLN A 273 -23.92 2.19 -2.51
C GLN A 273 -23.01 3.37 -2.89
N ASN A 274 -21.74 3.38 -2.46
CA ASN A 274 -20.79 4.41 -2.83
C ASN A 274 -20.54 4.40 -4.35
N LYS A 275 -20.55 5.59 -4.96
CA LYS A 275 -20.41 5.75 -6.41
C LYS A 275 -19.14 5.09 -6.96
N ASP A 276 -18.01 5.28 -6.31
CA ASP A 276 -16.71 4.79 -6.78
C ASP A 276 -16.66 3.26 -6.69
N VAL A 277 -17.21 2.69 -5.61
CA VAL A 277 -17.33 1.24 -5.42
C VAL A 277 -18.26 0.63 -6.47
N LYS A 278 -19.43 1.23 -6.72
CA LYS A 278 -20.37 0.75 -7.75
C LYS A 278 -19.74 0.73 -9.13
N ASN A 279 -19.08 1.83 -9.52
CA ASN A 279 -18.42 1.90 -10.81
C ASN A 279 -17.34 0.81 -10.95
N HIS A 280 -16.57 0.57 -9.88
CA HIS A 280 -15.54 -0.47 -9.88
C HIS A 280 -16.14 -1.88 -9.99
N VAL A 281 -17.19 -2.18 -9.22
CA VAL A 281 -17.91 -3.46 -9.29
C VAL A 281 -18.49 -3.69 -10.68
N GLU A 282 -19.12 -2.67 -11.28
CA GLU A 282 -19.67 -2.74 -12.64
C GLU A 282 -18.58 -3.01 -13.68
N GLU A 283 -17.43 -2.33 -13.59
CA GLU A 283 -16.28 -2.54 -14.47
C GLU A 283 -15.72 -3.96 -14.36
N VAL A 284 -15.43 -4.40 -13.13
CA VAL A 284 -14.89 -5.74 -12.85
C VAL A 284 -15.86 -6.81 -13.32
N ASN A 285 -17.15 -6.65 -13.06
CA ASN A 285 -18.17 -7.61 -13.49
C ASN A 285 -18.37 -7.63 -15.01
N GLY A 286 -18.20 -6.49 -15.70
CA GLY A 286 -18.15 -6.47 -17.16
C GLY A 286 -17.02 -7.35 -17.72
N ILE A 287 -15.83 -7.29 -17.10
CA ILE A 287 -14.68 -8.10 -17.48
C ILE A 287 -14.89 -9.59 -17.14
N ARG A 288 -15.41 -9.90 -15.95
CA ARG A 288 -15.68 -11.27 -15.48
C ARG A 288 -16.75 -11.94 -16.35
N ALA A 289 -17.85 -11.24 -16.63
CA ALA A 289 -18.90 -11.72 -17.51
C ALA A 289 -18.37 -12.02 -18.92
N ALA A 290 -17.50 -11.18 -19.47
CA ALA A 290 -16.87 -11.42 -20.78
C ALA A 290 -15.97 -12.67 -20.80
N LYS A 291 -15.46 -13.11 -19.64
CA LYS A 291 -14.68 -14.35 -19.48
C LYS A 291 -15.53 -15.56 -19.09
N GLY A 292 -16.83 -15.38 -18.82
CA GLY A 292 -17.70 -16.42 -18.28
C GLY A 292 -17.41 -16.76 -16.81
N GLU A 293 -16.84 -15.82 -16.06
CA GLU A 293 -16.59 -15.95 -14.62
C GLU A 293 -17.80 -15.47 -13.81
N ASP A 294 -17.98 -16.00 -12.60
CA ASP A 294 -19.04 -15.57 -11.68
C ASP A 294 -18.93 -14.09 -11.34
N LEU A 295 -20.07 -13.42 -11.19
CA LEU A 295 -20.09 -12.01 -10.78
C LEU A 295 -19.55 -11.88 -9.35
N TRP A 296 -18.78 -10.82 -9.15
CA TRP A 296 -18.20 -10.44 -7.87
C TRP A 296 -19.09 -9.40 -7.19
N GLU A 297 -19.33 -9.59 -5.90
CA GLU A 297 -19.92 -8.58 -5.02
C GLU A 297 -18.82 -7.98 -4.14
N PHE A 298 -18.91 -6.68 -3.86
CA PHE A 298 -17.94 -6.02 -3.02
C PHE A 298 -18.10 -6.45 -1.56
N ASP A 299 -16.99 -6.86 -0.96
CA ASP A 299 -16.82 -6.99 0.48
C ASP A 299 -15.58 -6.26 0.92
N TYR A 300 -15.59 -5.79 2.17
CA TYR A 300 -14.33 -5.42 2.78
C TYR A 300 -13.47 -6.67 2.94
N VAL A 301 -12.16 -6.50 2.83
CA VAL A 301 -11.22 -7.62 2.87
C VAL A 301 -10.08 -7.34 3.83
N LEU A 302 -9.73 -8.34 4.61
CA LEU A 302 -8.45 -8.46 5.30
C LEU A 302 -7.48 -9.16 4.35
N LEU A 303 -6.33 -8.55 4.11
CA LEU A 303 -5.26 -9.11 3.27
C LEU A 303 -4.01 -9.36 4.10
N CYS A 304 -3.21 -10.33 3.68
CA CYS A 304 -1.84 -10.45 4.17
C CYS A 304 -0.93 -9.45 3.40
N ASN A 305 -0.24 -8.57 4.13
CA ASN A 305 0.71 -7.58 3.57
C ASN A 305 2.16 -7.79 4.06
N LYS A 306 2.54 -9.04 4.32
CA LYS A 306 3.92 -9.46 4.52
C LYS A 306 4.15 -10.81 3.85
N ILE A 307 5.17 -10.90 2.99
CA ILE A 307 5.46 -12.15 2.26
C ILE A 307 5.61 -13.30 3.26
N CYS A 308 4.65 -14.21 3.22
CA CYS A 308 4.55 -15.35 4.13
C CYS A 308 4.63 -16.69 3.39
N GLY A 309 5.06 -16.74 2.13
CA GLY A 309 5.29 -17.98 1.37
C GLY A 309 4.51 -18.09 0.05
N ALA A 310 4.41 -19.31 -0.48
CA ALA A 310 3.97 -19.57 -1.86
C ALA A 310 2.54 -19.14 -2.20
N ALA A 311 1.60 -19.16 -1.24
CA ALA A 311 0.22 -18.71 -1.46
C ALA A 311 -0.10 -17.42 -0.70
N HIS A 312 0.91 -16.58 -0.43
CA HIS A 312 0.75 -15.28 0.23
C HIS A 312 -0.35 -14.41 -0.39
N TYR A 313 -0.44 -14.40 -1.72
CA TYR A 313 -1.43 -13.62 -2.48
C TYR A 313 -2.87 -14.11 -2.31
N ASN A 314 -3.09 -15.33 -1.82
CA ASN A 314 -4.40 -15.96 -1.70
C ASN A 314 -4.88 -16.05 -0.24
N MET A 315 -4.27 -15.26 0.64
CA MET A 315 -4.56 -15.25 2.08
C MET A 315 -5.42 -14.03 2.41
N GLN A 316 -6.72 -14.16 2.14
CA GLN A 316 -7.72 -13.13 2.41
C GLN A 316 -8.82 -13.64 3.35
N MET A 317 -9.45 -12.71 4.07
CA MET A 317 -10.64 -12.96 4.89
C MET A 317 -11.65 -11.86 4.62
N GLU A 318 -12.91 -12.25 4.46
CA GLU A 318 -14.02 -11.33 4.28
C GLU A 318 -14.31 -10.59 5.59
N ILE A 319 -14.60 -9.29 5.46
CA ILE A 319 -15.03 -8.44 6.55
C ILE A 319 -16.42 -7.90 6.26
N ILE A 320 -17.35 -8.14 7.19
CA ILE A 320 -18.72 -7.64 7.13
C ILE A 320 -18.86 -6.59 8.23
N VAL A 321 -19.17 -5.36 7.83
CA VAL A 321 -19.51 -4.29 8.79
C VAL A 321 -21.02 -4.09 8.75
N GLU A 322 -21.66 -4.20 9.89
CA GLU A 322 -23.12 -4.22 10.00
C GLU A 322 -23.60 -3.36 11.17
N THR A 323 -24.91 -3.22 11.32
CA THR A 323 -25.45 -2.52 12.49
C THR A 323 -25.18 -3.32 13.77
N GLU A 324 -25.17 -2.66 14.92
CA GLU A 324 -24.99 -3.35 16.20
C GLU A 324 -26.07 -4.42 16.45
N GLU A 325 -27.31 -4.21 15.98
CA GLU A 325 -28.38 -5.19 16.08
C GLU A 325 -28.10 -6.45 15.26
N GLU A 326 -27.71 -6.29 13.99
CA GLU A 326 -27.37 -7.41 13.10
C GLU A 326 -26.13 -8.16 13.60
N TYR A 327 -25.10 -7.45 14.02
CA TYR A 327 -23.88 -8.04 14.61
C TYR A 327 -24.21 -8.90 15.83
N ASN A 328 -25.04 -8.37 16.75
CA ASN A 328 -25.45 -9.11 17.93
C ASN A 328 -26.37 -10.29 17.61
N ALA A 329 -27.17 -10.21 16.55
CA ALA A 329 -27.97 -11.34 16.07
C ALA A 329 -27.07 -12.44 15.52
N TRP A 330 -26.10 -12.09 14.66
CA TRP A 330 -25.10 -13.01 14.13
C TRP A 330 -24.26 -13.67 15.23
N LEU A 331 -23.81 -12.90 16.21
CA LEU A 331 -22.97 -13.40 17.30
C LEU A 331 -23.68 -14.47 18.14
N LYS A 332 -24.99 -14.32 18.36
CA LYS A 332 -25.82 -15.30 19.10
C LYS A 332 -26.01 -16.63 18.37
N GLU A 333 -25.80 -16.67 17.05
CA GLU A 333 -25.87 -17.89 16.26
C GLU A 333 -24.56 -18.69 16.31
N GLN A 334 -23.47 -18.05 16.76
CA GLN A 334 -22.17 -18.69 16.86
C GLN A 334 -22.09 -19.58 18.11
N LYS A 335 -21.26 -20.62 18.02
CA LYS A 335 -20.98 -21.50 19.15
C LYS A 335 -19.76 -21.01 19.89
N THR A 336 -19.78 -21.15 21.21
CA THR A 336 -18.59 -20.84 22.01
C THR A 336 -17.56 -21.96 21.89
N VAL A 337 -16.35 -21.66 22.34
CA VAL A 337 -15.27 -22.61 22.46
C VAL A 337 -15.66 -23.77 23.38
N ALA A 338 -16.37 -23.52 24.49
CA ALA A 338 -16.86 -24.59 25.37
C ALA A 338 -17.89 -25.54 24.70
N GLU A 339 -18.56 -25.10 23.64
CA GLU A 339 -19.49 -25.93 22.88
C GLU A 339 -18.82 -26.69 21.72
N THR A 340 -17.59 -26.31 21.36
CA THR A 340 -16.91 -26.79 20.14
C THR A 340 -15.60 -27.54 20.41
N LEU A 341 -14.93 -27.30 21.54
CA LEU A 341 -13.75 -28.02 22.04
C LEU A 341 -14.13 -28.92 23.21
#